data_AF-A0A0F9QG89-F1
#
_entry.id   AF-A0A0F9QG89-F1
#
_cell.length_a   1.000
_cell.length_b   1.000
_cell.length_c   1.000
_cell.angle_alpha   90.00
_cell.angle_beta   90.00
_cell.angle_gamma   90.00
#
_symmetry.space_group_name_H-M   'P 1'
#
loop_
_entity.id
_entity.type
_entity.pdbx_description
1 polymer ?
#
loop_
_entity_poly.entity_id
_entity_poly.type
_entity_poly.pdbx_seq_one_letter_code
_entity_poly.pdbx_strand_id
1 'polypeptide(L)'
;MRSAFATLMMVFALVLPAQAERPRPLGWAMDAMRAGNWDNAALIAQRDGPVAADVIEWHRLRAGGGTYDGLIGQARRTCANVPKMR
;
A
#
# COMPACT_ATOMS: atom_id res chain seq x y z
N MET A 1 38.94 -0.23 16.96
CA MET A 1 38.17 -1.27 16.25
C MET A 1 36.78 -1.51 16.87
N ARG A 2 36.66 -1.71 18.18
CA ARG A 2 35.37 -1.95 18.88
C ARG A 2 34.34 -0.81 18.76
N SER A 3 34.81 0.44 18.76
CA SER A 3 33.95 1.64 18.68
C SER A 3 33.36 1.89 17.29
N ALA A 4 34.10 1.53 16.23
CA ALA A 4 33.64 1.69 14.84
C ALA A 4 32.51 0.70 14.49
N PHE A 5 32.55 -0.49 15.09
CA PHE A 5 31.48 -1.48 14.96
C PHE A 5 30.18 -1.00 15.64
N ALA A 6 30.29 -0.37 16.80
CA ALA A 6 29.14 0.14 17.54
C ALA A 6 28.44 1.29 16.80
N THR A 7 29.19 2.21 16.21
CA THR A 7 28.61 3.27 15.37
C THR A 7 27.98 2.72 14.10
N LEU A 8 28.61 1.75 13.44
CA LEU A 8 28.04 1.11 12.24
C LEU A 8 26.70 0.42 12.54
N MET A 9 26.62 -0.32 13.66
CA MET A 9 25.39 -0.98 14.10
C MET A 9 24.28 0.02 14.43
N MET A 10 24.61 1.14 15.05
CA MET A 10 23.63 2.15 15.43
C MET A 10 23.07 2.89 14.22
N VAL A 11 23.90 3.18 13.21
CA VAL A 11 23.42 3.74 11.93
C VAL A 11 22.51 2.76 11.21
N PHE A 12 22.85 1.46 11.19
CA PHE A 12 22.03 0.45 10.54
C PHE A 12 20.64 0.28 11.19
N ALA A 13 20.55 0.45 12.52
CA ALA A 13 19.28 0.36 13.24
C ALA A 13 18.28 1.47 12.87
N LEU A 14 18.72 2.63 12.39
CA LEU A 14 17.82 3.70 11.93
C LEU A 14 17.20 3.43 10.55
N VAL A 15 17.74 2.48 9.78
CA VAL A 15 17.24 2.14 8.43
C VAL A 15 16.11 1.11 8.49
N LEU A 16 15.90 0.46 9.63
CA LEU A 16 14.84 -0.54 9.78
C LEU A 16 13.47 0.15 9.67
N PRO A 17 12.68 -0.13 8.62
CA PRO A 17 11.33 0.42 8.52
C PRO A 17 10.53 -0.14 9.69
N ALA A 18 10.03 0.73 10.57
CA ALA A 18 9.16 0.35 11.67
C ALA A 18 7.95 -0.42 11.11
N GLN A 19 8.02 -1.75 11.13
CA GLN A 19 6.96 -2.63 10.65
C GLN A 19 5.82 -2.51 11.65
N ALA A 20 4.83 -1.68 11.33
CA ALA A 20 3.55 -1.68 12.02
C ALA A 20 2.81 -2.97 11.63
N GLU A 21 3.16 -4.07 12.28
CA GLU A 21 2.62 -5.41 12.14
C GLU A 21 1.18 -5.45 12.68
N ARG A 22 0.22 -4.98 11.87
CA ARG A 22 -1.16 -5.46 11.96
C ARG A 22 -1.25 -6.66 11.02
N PRO A 23 -2.00 -7.73 11.33
CA PRO A 23 -2.32 -8.74 10.33
C PRO A 23 -3.13 -8.04 9.24
N ARG A 24 -2.47 -7.65 8.14
CA ARG A 24 -3.08 -6.80 7.09
C ARG A 24 -3.64 -7.68 5.99
N PRO A 25 -4.98 -7.85 5.88
CA PRO A 25 -5.60 -8.45 4.71
C PRO A 25 -5.13 -7.84 3.38
N LEU A 26 -4.60 -6.61 3.36
CA LEU A 26 -3.93 -6.03 2.19
C LEU A 26 -2.82 -6.92 1.59
N GLY A 27 -2.06 -7.67 2.39
CA GLY A 27 -1.02 -8.56 1.87
C GLY A 27 -1.59 -9.62 0.92
N TRP A 28 -2.70 -10.25 1.32
CA TRP A 28 -3.40 -11.22 0.49
C TRP A 28 -4.06 -10.60 -0.74
N ALA A 29 -4.55 -9.36 -0.62
CA ALA A 29 -5.05 -8.62 -1.78
C ALA A 29 -3.93 -8.37 -2.81
N MET A 30 -2.73 -8.04 -2.35
CA MET A 30 -1.55 -7.87 -3.23
C MET A 30 -1.13 -9.18 -3.89
N ASP A 31 -1.22 -10.31 -3.20
CA ASP A 31 -0.93 -11.62 -3.79
C ASP A 31 -1.97 -12.02 -4.84
N ALA A 32 -3.27 -11.84 -4.55
CA ALA A 32 -4.35 -12.09 -5.51
C ALA A 32 -4.22 -11.20 -6.76
N MET A 33 -3.83 -9.94 -6.58
CA MET A 33 -3.56 -9.00 -7.67
C MET A 33 -2.39 -9.47 -8.54
N ARG A 34 -1.27 -9.92 -7.94
CA ARG A 34 -0.12 -10.43 -8.69
C ARG A 34 -0.45 -11.72 -9.45
N ALA A 35 -1.39 -12.52 -8.94
CA ALA A 35 -1.94 -13.68 -9.63
C ALA A 35 -2.92 -13.29 -10.77
N GLY A 36 -3.18 -12.00 -10.99
CA GLY A 36 -4.10 -11.50 -12.02
C GLY A 36 -5.59 -11.57 -11.63
N ASN A 37 -5.91 -12.00 -10.41
CA ASN A 37 -7.28 -12.09 -9.91
C ASN A 37 -7.70 -10.76 -9.27
N TRP A 38 -8.05 -9.80 -10.12
CA TRP A 38 -8.41 -8.44 -9.73
C TRP A 38 -9.68 -8.37 -8.88
N ASP A 39 -10.67 -9.23 -9.14
CA ASP A 39 -11.94 -9.25 -8.40
C ASP A 39 -11.73 -9.71 -6.96
N ASN A 40 -10.95 -10.79 -6.77
CA ASN A 40 -10.63 -11.27 -5.42
C ASN A 40 -9.73 -10.26 -4.67
N ALA A 41 -8.78 -9.64 -5.36
CA ALA A 41 -7.95 -8.58 -4.77
C ALA A 41 -8.80 -7.41 -4.26
N ALA A 42 -9.81 -6.98 -5.02
CA ALA A 42 -10.72 -5.91 -4.63
C ALA A 42 -11.59 -6.28 -3.41
N LEU A 43 -12.10 -7.52 -3.36
CA LEU A 43 -12.89 -8.01 -2.23
C LEU A 43 -12.07 -8.05 -0.92
N ILE A 44 -10.84 -8.57 -0.99
CA ILE A 44 -9.95 -8.64 0.17
C ILE A 44 -9.57 -7.23 0.63
N ALA A 45 -9.27 -6.33 -0.31
CA ALA A 45 -8.89 -4.96 -0.02
C ALA A 45 -10.03 -4.13 0.60
N GLN A 46 -11.29 -4.32 0.16
CA GLN A 46 -12.45 -3.68 0.79
C GLN A 46 -12.59 -4.06 2.27
N ARG A 47 -12.25 -5.30 2.64
CA ARG A 47 -12.30 -5.76 4.04
C ARG A 47 -11.20 -5.16 4.90
N ASP A 48 -10.05 -4.85 4.31
CA ASP A 48 -8.93 -4.18 5.00
C ASP A 48 -9.22 -2.69 5.24
N GLY A 49 -9.94 -2.06 4.29
CA GLY A 49 -10.47 -0.72 4.45
C GLY A 49 -10.36 0.14 3.19
N PRO A 50 -10.80 1.41 3.26
CA PRO A 50 -10.87 2.29 2.09
C PRO A 50 -9.48 2.54 1.46
N VAL A 51 -8.43 2.67 2.27
CA VAL A 51 -7.06 2.89 1.78
C VAL A 51 -6.54 1.66 1.01
N ALA A 52 -6.83 0.44 1.48
CA ALA A 52 -6.42 -0.77 0.78
C ALA A 52 -7.16 -0.95 -0.54
N ALA A 53 -8.47 -0.70 -0.57
CA ALA A 53 -9.25 -0.71 -1.81
C ALA A 53 -8.68 0.29 -2.83
N ASP A 54 -8.32 1.48 -2.37
CA ASP A 54 -7.71 2.53 -3.19
C ASP A 54 -6.34 2.10 -3.77
N VAL A 55 -5.52 1.37 -3.00
CA VAL A 55 -4.23 0.83 -3.48
C VAL A 55 -4.41 -0.18 -4.61
N ILE A 56 -5.31 -1.16 -4.45
CA ILE A 56 -5.54 -2.18 -5.47
C ILE A 56 -6.12 -1.57 -6.76
N GLU A 57 -7.07 -0.63 -6.63
CA GLU A 57 -7.65 0.04 -7.80
C GLU A 57 -6.59 0.83 -8.56
N TRP A 58 -5.70 1.56 -7.87
CA TRP A 58 -4.57 2.24 -8.51
C TRP A 58 -3.64 1.28 -9.29
N HIS A 59 -3.42 0.07 -8.77
CA HIS A 59 -2.67 -0.95 -9.49
C HIS A 59 -3.42 -1.47 -10.72
N ARG A 60 -4.74 -1.68 -10.62
CA ARG A 60 -5.59 -2.12 -11.74
C ARG A 60 -5.60 -1.11 -12.87
N LEU A 61 -5.72 0.17 -12.54
CA LEU A 61 -5.67 1.27 -13.51
C LEU A 61 -4.33 1.29 -14.27
N ARG A 62 -3.21 1.11 -13.55
CA ARG A 62 -1.86 1.06 -14.15
C ARG A 62 -1.60 -0.20 -14.98
N ALA A 63 -2.29 -1.29 -14.69
CA ALA A 63 -2.26 -2.50 -15.51
C ALA A 63 -3.04 -2.35 -16.83
N GLY A 64 -3.60 -1.17 -17.12
CA GLY A 64 -4.40 -0.91 -18.32
C GLY A 64 -5.84 -1.40 -18.22
N GLY A 65 -6.26 -1.91 -17.06
CA GLY A 65 -7.63 -2.41 -16.82
C GLY A 65 -8.64 -1.31 -16.51
N GLY A 66 -8.23 -0.05 -16.45
CA GLY A 66 -9.01 1.09 -15.98
C GLY A 66 -9.77 1.86 -17.05
N THR A 67 -10.87 2.50 -16.66
CA THR A 67 -11.53 3.56 -17.43
C THR A 67 -11.16 4.94 -16.85
N TYR A 68 -11.28 5.99 -17.67
CA TYR A 68 -11.05 7.36 -17.22
C TYR A 68 -11.92 7.73 -16.00
N ASP A 69 -13.18 7.30 -15.99
CA ASP A 69 -14.09 7.52 -14.87
C ASP A 69 -13.62 6.83 -13.58
N GLY A 70 -13.06 5.61 -13.71
CA GLY A 70 -12.46 4.90 -12.58
C GLY A 70 -11.28 5.68 -11.97
N LEU A 71 -10.44 6.27 -12.83
CA LEU A 71 -9.30 7.09 -12.40
C LEU A 71 -9.76 8.37 -11.68
N ILE A 72 -10.76 9.08 -12.19
CA ILE A 72 -11.29 10.29 -11.55
C ILE A 72 -11.99 9.96 -10.23
N GLY A 73 -12.74 8.86 -10.17
CA GLY A 73 -13.37 8.38 -8.94
C GLY A 73 -12.33 8.04 -7.86
N GLN A 74 -11.26 7.34 -8.25
CA GLN A 74 -10.13 7.01 -7.39
C GLN A 74 -9.43 8.28 -6.85
N ALA A 75 -9.08 9.20 -7.74
CA ALA A 75 -8.42 10.45 -7.37
C ALA A 75 -9.25 11.28 -6.37
N ARG A 76 -10.57 11.34 -6.57
CA ARG A 76 -11.48 12.04 -5.65
C ARG A 76 -11.48 11.44 -4.24
N ARG A 77 -11.52 10.10 -4.11
CA ARG A 77 -11.44 9.41 -2.81
C ARG A 77 -10.11 9.67 -2.13
N THR A 78 -9.01 9.55 -2.86
CA THR A 78 -7.68 9.83 -2.33
C THR A 78 -7.58 11.26 -1.81
N CYS A 79 -8.05 12.28 -2.56
CA CYS A 79 -8.04 13.66 -2.10
C CYS A 79 -8.91 13.93 -0.86
N ALA A 80 -9.97 13.13 -0.64
CA ALA A 80 -10.81 13.22 0.55
C ALA A 80 -10.12 12.60 1.79
N ASN A 81 -9.31 11.55 1.59
CA ASN A 81 -8.62 10.83 2.65
C ASN A 81 -7.23 11.41 3.01
N VAL A 82 -6.66 12.29 2.19
CA VAL A 82 -5.39 12.98 2.51
C VAL A 82 -5.63 13.99 3.65
N PRO A 83 -4.93 13.87 4.80
CA PRO A 83 -4.99 14.89 5.83
C PRO A 83 -4.56 16.23 5.22
N LYS A 84 -5.37 17.28 5.41
CA LYS A 84 -5.02 18.64 4.98
C LYS A 84 -3.73 19.03 5.71
N MET A 85 -2.59 18.92 5.05
CA MET A 85 -1.36 19.56 5.51
C MET A 85 -1.64 21.07 5.49
N ARG A 86 -1.85 21.61 6.69
CA ARG A 86 -1.92 23.04 6.93
C ARG A 86 -0.51 23.58 7.04
#